data_AF-A0A7W8DGW4-F1
#
_entry.id   AF-A0A7W8DGW4-F1
#
_cell.length_a   1.000
_cell.length_b   1.000
_cell.length_c   1.000
_cell.angle_alpha   90.00
_cell.angle_beta   90.00
_cell.angle_gamma   90.00
#
_symmetry.space_group_name_H-M   'P 1'
#
loop_
_entity.id
_entity.type
_entity.pdbx_description
1 polymer ?
#
loop_
_entity_poly.entity_id
_entity_poly.type
_entity_poly.pdbx_seq_one_letter_code
_entity_poly.pdbx_strand_id
1 'polypeptide(L)'
;MTNFHGVSEVYTTSDIPKTLREFARHHDVAERELDFAIVKETDPYISKYRKRVTKSWHVKFFLKKDQKSPHNFVMQVGPSRENPLNYELTVMLQSRADFEDPQILPNLVAEIRKLLALKHVVFGIVKYPVLEDIAQQILKGLQDPSSISDPAMVFTIAYGQERKAGRDSRVTFHFETYNAAGQVDEKGTIDYGKKNFAQYVDEEQLILTYFRALKGKPGISPSGEMHDQYQGKDHVPFPFHSVSRHLRLVDRPDRIEVYARKKGYFKVDNNGNADITEEVYVDGAVDLAVTGDIYFTEERQDVIIDHAGVHKDAVGAGRTVQGKNINIRGNISSNAKLDGETVSIEGTIHRSATIHAEEKVTLTLGSGNVKAPLVEVDSFQQGTIEARKVIVKSYILNAKIYCEELEHSGDMRAVEVYATGPVLRLGRLLGEDNIITIDPTKVPAIKEKLDAMSEEIESSRNELAELSKQARRISSELQRDRSRIEGATRMLKESKAKKMPPPSTSIKILQDVRNKKQELEQIVLDTEKRKKQQASAEKKYEELVKISQNAQIHIQSVAAGNRVNFYGVTETKNLNRFDVPVTITTDDSHQKIKIQR
;
A
#
# COMPACT_ATOMS: atom_id res chain seq x y z
N MET A 1 73.91 24.36 -50.84
CA MET A 1 73.64 23.12 -51.59
C MET A 1 74.35 21.97 -50.89
N THR A 2 73.67 21.31 -49.97
CA THR A 2 74.15 20.11 -49.28
C THR A 2 73.63 18.90 -50.04
N ASN A 3 74.52 18.18 -50.71
CA ASN A 3 74.18 17.01 -51.51
C ASN A 3 73.65 15.88 -50.63
N PHE A 4 72.37 15.54 -50.78
CA PHE A 4 71.76 14.33 -50.22
C PHE A 4 72.47 13.09 -50.78
N HIS A 5 73.33 12.45 -49.98
CA HIS A 5 73.86 11.11 -50.26
C HIS A 5 72.96 10.11 -49.54
N GLY A 6 72.43 9.14 -50.28
CA GLY A 6 71.30 8.31 -49.90
C GLY A 6 71.36 7.65 -48.51
N VAL A 7 70.15 7.45 -47.98
CA VAL A 7 69.76 6.84 -46.68
C VAL A 7 69.90 7.79 -45.48
N SER A 8 68.77 8.30 -45.02
CA SER A 8 68.69 9.16 -43.84
C SER A 8 68.90 8.43 -42.51
N GLU A 9 69.21 9.18 -41.46
CA GLU A 9 69.06 8.75 -40.05
C GLU A 9 67.64 8.22 -39.79
N VAL A 10 67.47 7.39 -38.76
CA VAL A 10 66.16 6.84 -38.38
C VAL A 10 65.35 7.92 -37.66
N TYR A 11 64.21 8.33 -38.24
CA TYR A 11 63.31 9.31 -37.64
C TYR A 11 62.23 8.62 -36.82
N THR A 12 61.96 9.13 -35.62
CA THR A 12 60.79 8.72 -34.84
C THR A 12 59.65 9.71 -35.08
N THR A 13 58.50 9.22 -35.51
CA THR A 13 57.32 10.05 -35.80
C THR A 13 56.02 9.38 -35.42
N SER A 14 55.02 10.17 -35.05
CA SER A 14 53.62 9.73 -34.91
C SER A 14 52.72 10.27 -36.03
N ASP A 15 53.31 10.87 -37.06
CA ASP A 15 52.62 11.49 -38.21
C ASP A 15 53.58 11.48 -39.41
N ILE A 16 53.57 10.35 -40.13
CA ILE A 16 54.48 10.14 -41.27
C ILE A 16 54.31 11.22 -42.35
N PRO A 17 53.09 11.59 -42.81
CA PRO A 17 52.93 12.65 -43.80
C PRO A 17 53.49 14.01 -43.36
N LYS A 18 53.36 14.37 -42.09
CA LYS A 18 53.96 15.60 -41.57
C LYS A 18 55.49 15.51 -41.57
N THR A 19 56.06 14.44 -41.03
CA THR A 19 57.51 14.27 -40.96
C THR A 19 58.15 14.15 -42.35
N LEU A 20 57.49 13.49 -43.29
CA LEU A 20 57.94 13.42 -44.69
C LEU A 20 58.00 14.81 -45.33
N ARG A 21 56.98 15.66 -45.13
CA ARG A 21 56.97 17.05 -45.62
C ARG A 21 58.04 17.92 -44.98
N GLU A 22 58.23 17.79 -43.67
CA GLU A 22 59.28 18.51 -42.94
C GLU A 22 60.68 18.10 -43.43
N PHE A 23 60.88 16.81 -43.65
CA PHE A 23 62.12 16.25 -44.21
C PHE A 23 62.36 16.76 -45.64
N ALA A 24 61.36 16.66 -46.52
CA ALA A 24 61.42 17.16 -47.90
C ALA A 24 61.86 18.63 -47.97
N ARG A 25 61.24 19.48 -47.14
CA ARG A 25 61.55 20.91 -47.04
C ARG A 25 62.97 21.16 -46.52
N HIS A 26 63.44 20.37 -45.56
CA HIS A 26 64.77 20.54 -44.97
C HIS A 26 65.90 20.17 -45.95
N HIS A 27 65.64 19.19 -46.82
CA HIS A 27 66.62 18.66 -47.76
C HIS A 27 66.49 19.21 -49.19
N ASP A 28 65.57 20.15 -49.43
CA ASP A 28 65.30 20.75 -50.76
C ASP A 28 64.97 19.71 -51.84
N VAL A 29 64.17 18.71 -51.46
CA VAL A 29 63.69 17.63 -52.33
C VAL A 29 62.17 17.68 -52.43
N ALA A 30 61.61 17.39 -53.61
CA ALA A 30 60.15 17.29 -53.75
C ALA A 30 59.61 16.08 -53.00
N GLU A 31 58.55 16.25 -52.19
CA GLU A 31 57.91 15.16 -51.41
C GLU A 31 57.59 13.92 -52.27
N ARG A 32 57.15 14.13 -53.51
CA ARG A 32 56.82 13.05 -54.47
C ARG A 32 58.02 12.17 -54.84
N GLU A 33 59.24 12.66 -54.69
CA GLU A 33 60.49 11.98 -55.00
C GLU A 33 61.03 11.15 -53.83
N LEU A 34 60.43 11.29 -52.65
CA LEU A 34 60.80 10.56 -51.44
C LEU A 34 59.88 9.36 -51.22
N ASP A 35 60.45 8.30 -50.65
CA ASP A 35 59.73 7.16 -50.06
C ASP A 35 60.37 6.81 -48.70
N PHE A 36 59.73 5.92 -47.95
CA PHE A 36 60.17 5.54 -46.62
C PHE A 36 60.04 4.05 -46.33
N ALA A 37 60.86 3.54 -45.42
CA ALA A 37 60.75 2.19 -44.88
C ALA A 37 60.49 2.27 -43.38
N ILE A 38 59.52 1.47 -42.89
CA ILE A 38 59.24 1.33 -41.47
C ILE A 38 60.25 0.33 -40.88
N VAL A 39 61.14 0.82 -40.01
CA VAL A 39 62.14 0.01 -39.31
C VAL A 39 61.55 -0.65 -38.07
N LYS A 40 60.73 0.11 -37.32
CA LYS A 40 60.09 -0.33 -36.09
C LYS A 40 58.82 0.48 -35.84
N GLU A 41 57.82 -0.11 -35.21
CA GLU A 41 56.64 0.60 -34.74
C GLU A 41 56.29 0.19 -33.31
N THR A 42 55.56 1.04 -32.60
CA THR A 42 55.05 0.75 -31.25
C THR A 42 53.64 0.14 -31.32
N ASP A 43 53.24 -0.51 -30.22
CA ASP A 43 51.83 -0.79 -29.98
C ASP A 43 51.00 0.52 -29.91
N PRO A 44 49.69 0.47 -30.25
CA PRO A 44 48.83 1.64 -30.13
C PRO A 44 48.70 2.09 -28.68
N TYR A 45 48.81 3.39 -28.42
CA TYR A 45 48.66 4.00 -27.11
C TYR A 45 47.78 5.24 -27.15
N ILE A 46 47.13 5.57 -26.03
CA ILE A 46 46.33 6.80 -25.90
C ILE A 46 47.26 7.99 -25.70
N SER A 47 47.24 8.93 -26.65
CA SER A 47 48.00 10.17 -26.54
C SER A 47 47.39 11.09 -25.48
N LYS A 48 48.16 11.38 -24.41
CA LYS A 48 47.76 12.30 -23.33
C LYS A 48 47.37 13.70 -23.82
N TYR A 49 47.96 14.16 -24.93
CA TYR A 49 47.77 15.51 -25.46
C TYR A 49 46.64 15.62 -26.48
N ARG A 50 46.33 14.52 -27.19
CA ARG A 50 45.45 14.56 -28.37
C ARG A 50 44.13 13.81 -28.20
N LYS A 51 43.87 13.19 -27.04
CA LYS A 51 42.67 12.36 -26.78
C LYS A 51 42.35 11.42 -27.95
N ARG A 52 43.39 10.79 -28.51
CA ARG A 52 43.28 9.83 -29.60
C ARG A 52 44.23 8.68 -29.36
N VAL A 53 43.91 7.51 -29.92
CA VAL A 53 44.88 6.42 -30.06
C VAL A 53 45.87 6.79 -31.16
N THR A 54 47.14 6.51 -30.94
CA THR A 54 48.22 6.73 -31.92
C THR A 54 49.29 5.66 -31.79
N LYS A 55 50.19 5.61 -32.77
CA LYS A 55 51.42 4.83 -32.74
C LYS A 55 52.62 5.74 -33.02
N SER A 56 53.81 5.25 -32.69
CA SER A 56 55.07 5.84 -33.11
C SER A 56 55.78 4.89 -34.09
N TRP A 57 56.21 5.43 -35.21
CA TRP A 57 56.98 4.75 -36.25
C TRP A 57 58.42 5.26 -36.26
N HIS A 58 59.35 4.34 -36.44
CA HIS A 58 60.75 4.60 -36.72
C HIS A 58 60.93 4.37 -38.22
N VAL A 59 61.18 5.44 -38.98
CA VAL A 59 61.22 5.41 -40.44
C VAL A 59 62.56 5.87 -40.99
N LYS A 60 62.97 5.32 -42.13
CA LYS A 60 64.09 5.82 -42.93
C LYS A 60 63.56 6.39 -44.24
N PHE A 61 63.97 7.60 -44.60
CA PHE A 61 63.61 8.23 -45.87
C PHE A 61 64.71 8.03 -46.91
N PHE A 62 64.31 7.85 -48.16
CA PHE A 62 65.21 7.66 -49.30
C PHE A 62 64.57 8.21 -50.59
N LEU A 63 65.38 8.43 -51.62
CA LEU A 63 64.87 8.86 -52.93
C LEU A 63 64.33 7.66 -53.70
N LYS A 64 63.15 7.81 -54.31
CA LYS A 64 62.52 6.75 -55.12
C LYS A 64 63.41 6.27 -56.27
N LYS A 65 64.24 7.14 -56.85
CA LYS A 65 65.19 6.76 -57.90
C LYS A 65 66.26 5.75 -57.44
N ASP A 66 66.55 5.73 -56.14
CA ASP A 66 67.54 4.84 -55.52
C ASP A 66 66.94 3.45 -55.24
N GLN A 67 65.60 3.31 -55.29
CA GLN A 67 64.88 2.04 -55.19
C GLN A 67 63.97 1.84 -56.40
N LYS A 68 64.53 1.28 -57.48
CA LYS A 68 63.72 0.80 -58.61
C LYS A 68 63.04 -0.50 -58.22
N SER A 69 61.78 -0.44 -57.81
CA SER A 69 60.92 -1.62 -57.64
C SER A 69 60.32 -2.03 -58.99
N PRO A 70 60.31 -3.32 -59.36
CA PRO A 70 59.58 -3.81 -60.52
C PRO A 70 58.05 -3.83 -60.29
N HIS A 71 57.61 -3.63 -59.05
CA HIS A 71 56.19 -3.63 -58.66
C HIS A 71 55.60 -2.21 -58.58
N ASN A 72 54.34 -2.08 -58.97
CA ASN A 72 53.54 -0.87 -58.81
C ASN A 72 52.13 -1.24 -58.35
N PHE A 73 51.90 -1.25 -57.04
CA PHE A 73 50.61 -1.55 -56.44
C PHE A 73 49.77 -0.26 -56.30
N VAL A 74 48.64 -0.19 -57.01
CA VAL A 74 47.69 0.92 -56.90
C VAL A 74 46.66 0.57 -55.84
N MET A 75 46.90 1.03 -54.62
CA MET A 75 46.10 0.70 -53.44
C MET A 75 45.56 1.94 -52.72
N GLN A 76 44.42 1.78 -52.07
CA GLN A 76 43.83 2.80 -51.21
C GLN A 76 43.34 2.17 -49.92
N VAL A 77 43.42 2.93 -48.83
CA VAL A 77 42.85 2.55 -47.53
C VAL A 77 41.90 3.63 -47.08
N GLY A 78 40.70 3.22 -46.67
CA GLY A 78 39.67 4.13 -46.17
C GLY A 78 38.59 3.39 -45.38
N PRO A 79 37.64 4.12 -44.79
CA PRO A 79 36.49 3.51 -44.12
C PRO A 79 35.60 2.77 -45.12
N SER A 80 35.06 1.64 -44.70
CA SER A 80 34.02 0.92 -45.43
C SER A 80 32.78 1.80 -45.58
N ARG A 81 32.09 1.66 -46.72
CA ARG A 81 30.81 2.34 -46.95
C ARG A 81 29.69 1.79 -46.07
N GLU A 82 29.74 0.50 -45.74
CA GLU A 82 28.70 -0.17 -44.95
C GLU A 82 28.90 0.05 -43.44
N ASN A 83 30.15 -0.02 -42.99
CA ASN A 83 30.49 0.21 -41.59
C ASN A 83 31.75 1.09 -41.46
N PRO A 84 31.60 2.40 -41.20
CA PRO A 84 32.74 3.32 -41.04
C PRO A 84 33.73 2.96 -39.92
N LEU A 85 33.36 2.05 -39.00
CA LEU A 85 34.29 1.51 -38.00
C LEU A 85 35.23 0.44 -38.58
N ASN A 86 34.97 -0.06 -39.77
CA ASN A 86 35.84 -1.00 -40.49
C ASN A 86 36.61 -0.23 -41.56
N TYR A 87 37.92 -0.46 -41.64
CA TYR A 87 38.74 0.10 -42.72
C TYR A 87 39.06 -0.99 -43.73
N GLU A 88 38.95 -0.63 -44.99
CA GLU A 88 39.12 -1.51 -46.13
C GLU A 88 40.35 -1.10 -46.95
N LEU A 89 41.09 -2.11 -47.41
CA LEU A 89 42.12 -2.00 -48.43
C LEU A 89 41.47 -2.28 -49.78
N THR A 90 41.50 -1.29 -50.66
CA THR A 90 41.08 -1.42 -52.06
C THR A 90 42.30 -1.52 -52.95
N VAL A 91 42.43 -2.61 -53.71
CA VAL A 91 43.54 -2.85 -54.63
C VAL A 91 43.00 -2.84 -56.06
N MET A 92 43.49 -1.91 -56.88
CA MET A 92 43.03 -1.79 -58.27
C MET A 92 43.70 -2.87 -59.14
N LEU A 93 42.94 -3.49 -60.06
CA LEU A 93 43.46 -4.54 -60.95
C LEU A 93 44.55 -4.04 -61.93
N GLN A 94 44.68 -2.73 -62.13
CA GLN A 94 45.78 -2.13 -62.90
C GLN A 94 47.15 -2.17 -62.19
N SER A 95 47.21 -2.69 -60.96
CA SER A 95 48.46 -2.91 -60.23
C SER A 95 49.37 -3.87 -61.00
N ARG A 96 50.68 -3.58 -61.02
CA ARG A 96 51.68 -4.40 -61.70
C ARG A 96 52.56 -5.10 -60.69
N ALA A 97 52.79 -6.39 -60.86
CA ALA A 97 53.67 -7.15 -60.00
C ALA A 97 54.51 -8.11 -60.86
N ASP A 98 55.81 -8.19 -60.55
CA ASP A 98 56.70 -9.19 -61.12
C ASP A 98 56.60 -10.49 -60.32
N PHE A 99 55.92 -11.49 -60.88
CA PHE A 99 55.69 -12.77 -60.20
C PHE A 99 56.95 -13.64 -60.09
N GLU A 100 58.03 -13.28 -60.77
CA GLU A 100 59.33 -13.94 -60.65
C GLU A 100 60.17 -13.40 -59.47
N ASP A 101 59.75 -12.29 -58.82
CA ASP A 101 60.44 -11.78 -57.64
C ASP A 101 60.09 -12.62 -56.38
N PRO A 102 61.06 -13.35 -55.78
CA PRO A 102 60.81 -14.10 -54.55
C PRO A 102 60.47 -13.20 -53.33
N GLN A 103 60.70 -11.89 -53.42
CA GLN A 103 60.36 -10.92 -52.37
C GLN A 103 59.02 -10.21 -52.59
N ILE A 104 58.24 -10.58 -53.62
CA ILE A 104 56.98 -9.91 -53.95
C ILE A 104 55.97 -9.88 -52.78
N LEU A 105 55.81 -10.99 -52.05
CA LEU A 105 54.89 -11.09 -50.92
C LEU A 105 55.32 -10.20 -49.73
N PRO A 106 56.56 -10.29 -49.21
CA PRO A 106 57.00 -9.39 -48.15
C PRO A 106 57.03 -7.92 -48.60
N ASN A 107 57.34 -7.63 -49.87
CA ASN A 107 57.27 -6.29 -50.44
C ASN A 107 55.83 -5.74 -50.44
N LEU A 108 54.84 -6.55 -50.83
CA LEU A 108 53.42 -6.15 -50.80
C LEU A 108 52.93 -5.91 -49.36
N VAL A 109 53.27 -6.80 -48.41
CA VAL A 109 52.93 -6.61 -47.00
C VAL A 109 53.56 -5.32 -46.46
N ALA A 110 54.82 -5.05 -46.80
CA ALA A 110 55.49 -3.81 -46.42
C ALA A 110 54.77 -2.58 -47.01
N GLU A 111 54.34 -2.64 -48.27
CA GLU A 111 53.62 -1.56 -48.94
C GLU A 111 52.22 -1.31 -48.32
N ILE A 112 51.49 -2.37 -47.96
CA ILE A 112 50.23 -2.25 -47.21
C ILE A 112 50.48 -1.58 -45.85
N ARG A 113 51.54 -1.97 -45.13
CA ARG A 113 51.91 -1.34 -43.85
C ARG A 113 52.30 0.12 -44.00
N LYS A 114 53.04 0.49 -45.06
CA LYS A 114 53.32 1.90 -45.38
C LYS A 114 52.03 2.66 -45.62
N LEU A 115 51.10 2.09 -46.38
CA LEU A 115 49.82 2.73 -46.70
C LEU A 115 48.95 2.92 -45.45
N LEU A 116 48.87 1.92 -44.58
CA LEU A 116 48.22 2.02 -43.26
C LEU A 116 48.82 3.17 -42.44
N ALA A 117 50.15 3.26 -42.37
CA ALA A 117 50.84 4.27 -41.61
C ALA A 117 50.67 5.69 -42.22
N LEU A 118 50.71 5.82 -43.55
CA LEU A 118 50.42 7.06 -44.28
C LEU A 118 48.98 7.56 -44.05
N LYS A 119 48.02 6.64 -43.98
CA LYS A 119 46.61 6.95 -43.70
C LYS A 119 46.29 7.04 -42.21
N HIS A 120 47.31 6.96 -41.35
CA HIS A 120 47.18 6.98 -39.89
C HIS A 120 46.20 5.92 -39.36
N VAL A 121 46.21 4.73 -39.94
CA VAL A 121 45.48 3.59 -39.36
C VAL A 121 46.34 3.01 -38.25
N VAL A 122 45.87 3.12 -37.02
CA VAL A 122 46.65 2.86 -35.80
C VAL A 122 45.98 1.88 -34.85
N PHE A 123 44.67 1.65 -34.97
CA PHE A 123 43.89 0.81 -34.09
C PHE A 123 43.21 -0.33 -34.86
N GLY A 124 43.08 -1.49 -34.21
CA GLY A 124 42.28 -2.59 -34.74
C GLY A 124 42.82 -3.29 -36.00
N ILE A 125 44.06 -3.00 -36.40
CA ILE A 125 44.70 -3.61 -37.57
C ILE A 125 44.75 -5.12 -37.39
N VAL A 126 44.41 -5.86 -38.46
CA VAL A 126 44.51 -7.32 -38.47
C VAL A 126 45.94 -7.78 -38.15
N LYS A 127 46.07 -8.93 -37.50
CA LYS A 127 47.38 -9.49 -37.12
C LYS A 127 48.17 -9.89 -38.37
N TYR A 128 49.49 -9.93 -38.24
CA TYR A 128 50.41 -10.21 -39.35
C TYR A 128 50.05 -11.44 -40.21
N PRO A 129 49.68 -12.62 -39.65
CA PRO A 129 49.29 -13.77 -40.48
C PRO A 129 48.10 -13.48 -41.39
N VAL A 130 47.10 -12.77 -40.88
CA VAL A 130 45.90 -12.40 -41.66
C VAL A 130 46.26 -11.36 -42.73
N LEU A 131 47.18 -10.45 -42.42
CA LEU A 131 47.67 -9.48 -43.40
C LEU A 131 48.45 -10.14 -44.54
N GLU A 132 49.23 -11.18 -44.22
CA GLU A 132 49.95 -11.99 -45.19
C GLU A 132 48.99 -12.81 -46.07
N ASP A 133 47.94 -13.40 -45.48
CA ASP A 133 46.88 -14.09 -46.23
C ASP A 133 46.16 -13.14 -47.21
N ILE A 134 45.86 -11.91 -46.78
CA ILE A 134 45.30 -10.87 -47.65
C ILE A 134 46.27 -10.55 -48.80
N ALA A 135 47.56 -10.40 -48.51
CA ALA A 135 48.57 -10.15 -49.53
C ALA A 135 48.68 -11.32 -50.54
N GLN A 136 48.61 -12.57 -50.10
CA GLN A 136 48.57 -13.73 -50.99
C GLN A 136 47.32 -13.74 -51.88
N GLN A 137 46.15 -13.39 -51.33
CA GLN A 137 44.91 -13.27 -52.10
C GLN A 137 45.00 -12.17 -53.16
N ILE A 138 45.61 -11.03 -52.82
CA ILE A 138 45.87 -9.94 -53.78
C ILE A 138 46.75 -10.45 -54.93
N LEU A 139 47.87 -11.11 -54.62
CA LEU A 139 48.78 -11.61 -55.67
C LEU A 139 48.09 -12.63 -56.58
N LYS A 140 47.33 -13.56 -56.01
CA LYS A 140 46.54 -14.52 -56.77
C LYS A 140 45.53 -13.83 -57.69
N GLY A 141 44.85 -12.80 -57.20
CA GLY A 141 43.89 -12.02 -57.99
C GLY A 141 44.53 -11.19 -59.10
N LEU A 142 45.75 -10.68 -58.89
CA LEU A 142 46.52 -9.98 -59.94
C LEU A 142 47.09 -10.95 -60.99
N GLN A 143 47.35 -12.20 -60.62
CA GLN A 143 47.86 -13.23 -61.54
C GLN A 143 46.78 -13.76 -62.49
N ASP A 144 45.52 -13.81 -62.02
CA ASP A 144 44.35 -14.15 -62.85
C ASP A 144 43.23 -13.09 -62.73
N PRO A 145 43.40 -11.91 -63.37
CA PRO A 145 42.40 -10.84 -63.32
C PRO A 145 41.05 -11.24 -63.97
N SER A 146 41.04 -12.27 -64.83
CA SER A 146 39.83 -12.73 -65.53
C SER A 146 38.78 -13.34 -64.61
N SER A 147 39.20 -13.75 -63.40
CA SER A 147 38.34 -14.30 -62.35
C SER A 147 37.62 -13.25 -61.49
N ILE A 148 37.87 -11.95 -61.71
CA ILE A 148 37.38 -10.84 -60.87
C ILE A 148 36.47 -9.95 -61.72
N SER A 149 35.20 -9.85 -61.33
CA SER A 149 34.21 -9.02 -62.05
C SER A 149 34.35 -7.52 -61.79
N ASP A 150 34.89 -7.15 -60.63
CA ASP A 150 35.02 -5.75 -60.19
C ASP A 150 36.40 -5.18 -60.53
N PRO A 151 36.52 -3.86 -60.81
CA PRO A 151 37.79 -3.22 -61.15
C PRO A 151 38.82 -3.19 -59.99
N ALA A 152 38.41 -3.62 -58.80
CA ALA A 152 39.24 -3.66 -57.61
C ALA A 152 38.86 -4.80 -56.67
N MET A 153 39.85 -5.28 -55.90
CA MET A 153 39.65 -6.19 -54.78
C MET A 153 39.54 -5.39 -53.48
N VAL A 154 38.65 -5.79 -52.57
CA VAL A 154 38.39 -5.09 -51.30
C VAL A 154 38.57 -6.05 -50.12
N PHE A 155 39.37 -5.65 -49.13
CA PHE A 155 39.66 -6.46 -47.94
C PHE A 155 39.52 -5.62 -46.68
N THR A 156 38.81 -6.10 -45.65
CA THR A 156 38.81 -5.43 -44.35
C THR A 156 40.14 -5.67 -43.64
N ILE A 157 40.84 -4.59 -43.28
CA ILE A 157 42.20 -4.62 -42.74
C ILE A 157 42.31 -4.03 -41.33
N ALA A 158 41.25 -3.35 -40.84
CA ALA A 158 41.20 -2.90 -39.46
C ALA A 158 39.77 -2.74 -38.93
N TYR A 159 39.57 -3.02 -37.62
CA TYR A 159 38.28 -2.99 -36.94
C TYR A 159 38.26 -2.00 -35.77
N GLY A 160 37.31 -1.07 -35.78
CA GLY A 160 37.07 -0.13 -34.70
C GLY A 160 36.38 -0.79 -33.49
N GLN A 161 36.38 -0.07 -32.38
CA GLN A 161 35.65 -0.43 -31.16
C GLN A 161 34.34 0.37 -31.09
N GLU A 162 33.22 -0.32 -30.89
CA GLU A 162 31.93 0.33 -30.67
C GLU A 162 31.85 1.06 -29.32
N ARG A 163 31.09 2.16 -29.30
CA ARG A 163 30.75 2.89 -28.08
C ARG A 163 29.68 2.13 -27.28
N LYS A 164 29.85 2.02 -25.96
CA LYS A 164 28.82 1.47 -25.05
C LYS A 164 28.41 2.55 -24.05
N ALA A 165 27.15 2.97 -24.11
CA ALA A 165 26.61 3.96 -23.19
C ALA A 165 26.68 3.49 -21.73
N GLY A 166 27.15 4.37 -20.85
CA GLY A 166 26.93 4.21 -19.43
C GLY A 166 25.44 4.37 -19.08
N ARG A 167 25.09 3.98 -17.86
CA ARG A 167 23.72 4.09 -17.33
C ARG A 167 23.79 4.64 -15.92
N ASP A 168 22.92 5.59 -15.61
CA ASP A 168 22.83 6.15 -14.27
C ASP A 168 22.24 5.14 -13.29
N SER A 169 22.56 5.33 -12.01
CA SER A 169 21.88 4.62 -10.93
C SER A 169 20.38 4.91 -10.97
N ARG A 170 19.56 3.90 -10.72
CA ARG A 170 18.11 4.09 -10.59
C ARG A 170 17.51 3.09 -9.61
N VAL A 171 16.40 3.46 -9.00
CA VAL A 171 15.61 2.57 -8.14
C VAL A 171 14.30 2.23 -8.86
N THR A 172 13.84 1.00 -8.71
CA THR A 172 12.53 0.55 -9.21
C THR A 172 11.85 -0.24 -8.10
N PHE A 173 10.68 0.22 -7.67
CA PHE A 173 9.80 -0.53 -6.77
C PHE A 173 8.90 -1.44 -7.61
N HIS A 174 8.64 -2.65 -7.12
CA HIS A 174 7.89 -3.71 -7.83
C HIS A 174 6.50 -3.93 -7.26
N PHE A 175 5.98 -2.90 -6.61
CA PHE A 175 4.64 -2.82 -6.08
C PHE A 175 4.01 -1.51 -6.59
N GLU A 176 2.69 -1.37 -6.55
CA GLU A 176 2.02 -0.13 -6.94
C GLU A 176 2.44 1.02 -6.02
N THR A 177 3.46 1.77 -6.40
CA THR A 177 3.78 3.04 -5.76
C THR A 177 2.67 4.03 -6.09
N TYR A 178 1.82 4.35 -5.11
CA TYR A 178 0.82 5.41 -5.18
C TYR A 178 -0.08 5.40 -6.43
N ASN A 179 -1.23 4.73 -6.33
CA ASN A 179 -2.31 4.96 -7.29
C ASN A 179 -3.02 6.27 -6.95
N ALA A 180 -2.54 7.39 -7.51
CA ALA A 180 -3.13 8.72 -7.32
C ALA A 180 -4.58 8.85 -7.86
N ALA A 181 -5.04 7.84 -8.60
CA ALA A 181 -6.29 7.85 -9.33
C ALA A 181 -7.52 7.37 -8.53
N GLY A 182 -7.41 6.99 -7.24
CA GLY A 182 -8.57 6.51 -6.47
C GLY A 182 -9.17 5.19 -6.97
N GLN A 183 -10.22 4.69 -6.33
CA GLN A 183 -10.93 3.47 -6.76
C GLN A 183 -12.18 3.84 -7.58
N VAL A 184 -12.47 3.09 -8.63
CA VAL A 184 -13.68 3.28 -9.45
C VAL A 184 -14.86 2.62 -8.73
N ASP A 185 -15.91 3.39 -8.45
CA ASP A 185 -17.15 2.86 -7.87
C ASP A 185 -17.94 2.02 -8.88
N GLU A 186 -18.99 1.32 -8.41
CA GLU A 186 -19.88 0.50 -9.24
C GLU A 186 -20.59 1.29 -10.36
N LYS A 187 -20.51 2.63 -10.35
CA LYS A 187 -21.10 3.54 -11.32
C LYS A 187 -20.06 4.16 -12.27
N GLY A 188 -18.80 3.74 -12.20
CA GLY A 188 -17.73 4.25 -13.06
C GLY A 188 -17.19 5.62 -12.65
N THR A 189 -17.55 6.12 -11.46
CA THR A 189 -17.05 7.37 -10.89
C THR A 189 -15.83 7.09 -10.04
N ILE A 190 -14.79 7.91 -10.19
CA ILE A 190 -13.55 7.78 -9.45
C ILE A 190 -13.73 8.34 -8.04
N ASP A 191 -13.65 7.47 -7.03
CA ASP A 191 -13.64 7.82 -5.62
C ASP A 191 -12.20 8.13 -5.16
N TYR A 192 -11.89 9.42 -5.12
CA TYR A 192 -10.59 9.95 -4.70
C TYR A 192 -10.32 9.79 -3.19
N GLY A 193 -11.31 9.32 -2.40
CA GLY A 193 -11.20 9.11 -0.95
C GLY A 193 -10.58 7.76 -0.56
N LYS A 194 -10.62 6.76 -1.45
CA LYS A 194 -10.09 5.40 -1.21
C LYS A 194 -8.72 5.22 -1.87
N LYS A 195 -7.67 5.62 -1.16
CA LYS A 195 -6.27 5.45 -1.62
C LYS A 195 -5.62 4.32 -0.83
N ASN A 196 -5.01 3.35 -1.53
CA ASN A 196 -4.26 2.26 -0.89
C ASN A 196 -2.91 2.80 -0.39
N PHE A 197 -2.88 3.29 0.86
CA PHE A 197 -1.68 3.89 1.46
C PHE A 197 -0.70 2.86 2.04
N ALA A 198 -1.17 1.67 2.44
CA ALA A 198 -0.34 0.63 3.04
C ALA A 198 -0.02 -0.47 2.02
N GLN A 199 1.28 -0.69 1.77
CA GLN A 199 1.73 -1.65 0.77
C GLN A 199 1.85 -3.04 1.38
N TYR A 200 0.80 -3.85 1.22
CA TYR A 200 0.89 -5.26 1.56
C TYR A 200 1.80 -5.98 0.57
N VAL A 201 2.71 -6.79 1.10
CA VAL A 201 3.60 -7.65 0.31
C VAL A 201 3.47 -9.09 0.76
N ASP A 202 3.52 -10.01 -0.19
CA ASP A 202 3.53 -11.45 0.05
C ASP A 202 4.94 -11.95 0.37
N GLU A 203 5.03 -13.13 0.99
CA GLU A 203 6.30 -13.81 1.21
C GLU A 203 7.02 -14.10 -0.13
N GLU A 204 8.34 -13.89 -0.17
CA GLU A 204 9.18 -13.97 -1.37
C GLU A 204 8.86 -12.98 -2.50
N GLN A 205 7.96 -12.01 -2.28
CA GLN A 205 7.71 -10.95 -3.25
C GLN A 205 8.96 -10.04 -3.42
N LEU A 206 9.29 -9.70 -4.67
CA LEU A 206 10.29 -8.69 -4.98
C LEU A 206 9.72 -7.31 -4.66
N ILE A 207 10.40 -6.57 -3.79
CA ILE A 207 9.96 -5.25 -3.30
C ILE A 207 10.64 -4.15 -4.11
N LEU A 208 11.96 -4.24 -4.25
CA LEU A 208 12.80 -3.19 -4.84
C LEU A 208 13.96 -3.77 -5.65
N THR A 209 14.30 -3.09 -6.74
CA THR A 209 15.57 -3.26 -7.45
C THR A 209 16.31 -1.93 -7.53
N TYR A 210 17.54 -1.91 -7.03
CA TYR A 210 18.48 -0.80 -7.19
C TYR A 210 19.51 -1.14 -8.25
N PHE A 211 19.56 -0.37 -9.33
CA PHE A 211 20.56 -0.52 -10.39
C PHE A 211 21.75 0.41 -10.11
N ARG A 212 22.97 -0.14 -10.14
CA ARG A 212 24.21 0.61 -9.96
C ARG A 212 24.55 1.42 -11.21
N ALA A 213 25.25 2.53 -11.02
CA ALA A 213 25.78 3.30 -12.14
C ALA A 213 26.83 2.50 -12.92
N LEU A 214 26.66 2.42 -14.24
CA LEU A 214 27.58 1.74 -15.15
C LEU A 214 28.35 2.77 -15.98
N LYS A 215 29.68 2.66 -16.00
CA LYS A 215 30.54 3.50 -16.83
C LYS A 215 30.44 3.12 -18.30
N GLY A 216 30.38 4.12 -19.16
CA GLY A 216 30.38 3.92 -20.61
C GLY A 216 31.77 3.59 -21.13
N LYS A 217 31.86 2.81 -22.22
CA LYS A 217 33.10 2.58 -22.96
C LYS A 217 33.14 3.48 -24.20
N PRO A 218 34.24 4.22 -24.44
CA PRO A 218 34.37 5.06 -25.63
C PRO A 218 34.43 4.21 -26.90
N GLY A 219 33.97 4.78 -28.00
CA GLY A 219 34.21 4.21 -29.34
C GLY A 219 35.61 4.60 -29.83
N ILE A 220 36.27 3.72 -30.58
CA ILE A 220 37.61 3.97 -31.14
C ILE A 220 37.60 3.60 -32.63
N SER A 221 37.82 4.55 -33.52
CA SER A 221 37.95 4.26 -34.95
C SER A 221 39.33 3.62 -35.26
N PRO A 222 39.50 2.94 -36.41
CA PRO A 222 40.82 2.49 -36.85
C PRO A 222 41.85 3.62 -37.03
N SER A 223 41.42 4.86 -37.32
CA SER A 223 42.29 6.05 -37.35
C SER A 223 42.69 6.57 -35.95
N GLY A 224 42.17 5.93 -34.91
CA GLY A 224 42.45 6.22 -33.51
C GLY A 224 41.61 7.37 -32.94
N GLU A 225 40.61 7.87 -33.66
CA GLU A 225 39.68 8.87 -33.12
C GLU A 225 38.84 8.22 -32.02
N MET A 226 38.82 8.87 -30.84
CA MET A 226 38.00 8.44 -29.73
C MET A 226 36.70 9.24 -29.71
N HIS A 227 35.59 8.52 -29.65
CA HIS A 227 34.28 9.11 -29.48
C HIS A 227 33.86 8.92 -28.02
N ASP A 228 33.81 10.04 -27.30
CA ASP A 228 33.36 10.08 -25.91
C ASP A 228 31.93 9.54 -25.81
N GLN A 229 31.65 8.90 -24.68
CA GLN A 229 30.35 8.32 -24.40
C GLN A 229 29.92 8.69 -22.98
N TYR A 230 28.61 8.79 -22.79
CA TYR A 230 28.01 9.07 -21.49
C TYR A 230 28.55 8.14 -20.40
N GLN A 231 29.03 8.74 -19.32
CA GLN A 231 29.50 8.05 -18.14
C GLN A 231 28.35 8.06 -17.12
N GLY A 232 27.83 6.87 -16.79
CA GLY A 232 26.78 6.75 -15.80
C GLY A 232 27.23 7.34 -14.46
N LYS A 233 26.35 8.12 -13.84
CA LYS A 233 26.55 8.75 -12.55
C LYS A 233 25.66 8.10 -11.50
N ASP A 234 26.12 8.16 -10.26
CA ASP A 234 25.36 7.74 -9.09
C ASP A 234 24.49 8.93 -8.62
N HIS A 235 23.31 9.04 -9.20
CA HIS A 235 22.34 10.10 -8.92
C HIS A 235 21.38 9.74 -7.78
N VAL A 236 21.12 8.45 -7.59
CA VAL A 236 20.13 7.95 -6.64
C VAL A 236 20.84 6.91 -5.78
N PRO A 237 21.08 7.17 -4.49
CA PRO A 237 21.67 6.17 -3.60
C PRO A 237 20.69 5.03 -3.34
N PHE A 238 21.20 3.92 -2.83
CA PHE A 238 20.36 2.86 -2.29
C PHE A 238 19.47 3.45 -1.16
N PRO A 239 18.14 3.26 -1.20
CA PRO A 239 17.22 4.05 -0.38
C PRO A 239 17.13 3.60 1.08
N PHE A 240 17.79 2.51 1.48
CA PHE A 240 17.71 1.98 2.83
C PHE A 240 19.07 2.05 3.54
N HIS A 241 19.06 2.55 4.77
CA HIS A 241 20.21 2.52 5.67
C HIS A 241 20.46 1.09 6.19
N SER A 242 19.38 0.39 6.59
CA SER A 242 19.43 -1.01 6.97
C SER A 242 18.15 -1.73 6.55
N VAL A 243 18.19 -3.07 6.53
CA VAL A 243 17.01 -3.91 6.33
C VAL A 243 16.88 -4.88 7.50
N SER A 244 15.64 -5.12 7.94
CA SER A 244 15.38 -6.06 9.02
C SER A 244 15.56 -7.54 8.60
N ARG A 245 15.45 -8.45 9.56
CA ARG A 245 15.43 -9.90 9.32
C ARG A 245 14.22 -10.38 8.48
N HIS A 246 13.19 -9.55 8.32
CA HIS A 246 12.00 -9.84 7.54
C HIS A 246 12.20 -9.52 6.04
N LEU A 247 13.37 -8.99 5.67
CA LEU A 247 13.76 -8.70 4.29
C LEU A 247 15.02 -9.48 3.91
N ARG A 248 15.16 -9.78 2.62
CA ARG A 248 16.31 -10.49 2.04
C ARG A 248 16.95 -9.64 0.95
N LEU A 249 18.21 -9.29 1.13
CA LEU A 249 19.03 -8.63 0.11
C LEU A 249 19.73 -9.67 -0.78
N VAL A 250 19.68 -9.46 -2.10
CA VAL A 250 20.48 -10.20 -3.09
C VAL A 250 21.36 -9.22 -3.83
N ASP A 251 22.66 -9.30 -3.60
CA ASP A 251 23.64 -8.45 -4.28
C ASP A 251 24.14 -9.11 -5.58
N ARG A 252 24.03 -8.39 -6.70
CA ARG A 252 24.51 -8.80 -8.02
C ARG A 252 25.47 -7.73 -8.59
N PRO A 253 26.32 -8.04 -9.58
CA PRO A 253 27.31 -7.07 -10.07
C PRO A 253 26.74 -5.71 -10.54
N ASP A 254 25.54 -5.71 -11.14
CA ASP A 254 24.89 -4.52 -11.71
C ASP A 254 23.75 -3.96 -10.85
N ARG A 255 23.29 -4.70 -9.84
CA ARG A 255 22.09 -4.33 -9.06
C ARG A 255 21.97 -5.02 -7.70
N ILE A 256 21.12 -4.48 -6.84
CA ILE A 256 20.68 -5.10 -5.58
C ILE A 256 19.17 -5.33 -5.66
N GLU A 257 18.71 -6.53 -5.28
CA GLU A 257 17.30 -6.90 -5.21
C GLU A 257 16.89 -7.09 -3.73
N VAL A 258 15.71 -6.61 -3.35
CA VAL A 258 15.15 -6.73 -1.99
C VAL A 258 13.87 -7.55 -2.05
N TYR A 259 13.83 -8.66 -1.31
CA TYR A 259 12.69 -9.57 -1.24
C TYR A 259 12.07 -9.59 0.15
N ALA A 260 10.77 -9.80 0.23
CA ALA A 260 10.06 -10.10 1.47
C ALA A 260 10.38 -11.51 1.96
N ARG A 261 10.60 -11.70 3.27
CA ARG A 261 10.71 -13.02 3.92
C ARG A 261 9.46 -13.45 4.69
N LYS A 262 8.48 -12.56 4.78
CA LYS A 262 7.17 -12.82 5.37
C LYS A 262 6.15 -11.89 4.72
N LYS A 263 4.88 -12.27 4.79
CA LYS A 263 3.76 -11.40 4.42
C LYS A 263 3.56 -10.27 5.44
N GLY A 264 3.08 -9.12 4.97
CA GLY A 264 2.74 -7.96 5.82
C GLY A 264 2.89 -6.63 5.09
N TYR A 265 2.86 -5.52 5.83
CA TYR A 265 2.99 -4.17 5.29
C TYR A 265 4.45 -3.72 5.27
N PHE A 266 4.94 -3.34 4.09
CA PHE A 266 6.29 -2.78 3.92
C PHE A 266 6.35 -1.36 4.48
N LYS A 267 7.35 -1.08 5.32
CA LYS A 267 7.61 0.26 5.87
C LYS A 267 9.09 0.61 5.85
N VAL A 268 9.36 1.91 5.82
CA VAL A 268 10.69 2.49 6.02
C VAL A 268 10.57 3.52 7.13
N ASP A 269 11.36 3.36 8.20
CA ASP A 269 11.33 4.31 9.32
C ASP A 269 12.07 5.62 8.99
N ASN A 270 11.93 6.63 9.86
CA ASN A 270 12.60 7.93 9.71
C ASN A 270 14.14 7.85 9.73
N ASN A 271 14.72 6.73 10.16
CA ASN A 271 16.16 6.47 10.12
C ASN A 271 16.58 5.74 8.82
N GLY A 272 15.66 5.47 7.91
CA GLY A 272 15.88 4.76 6.66
C GLY A 272 15.97 3.24 6.81
N ASN A 273 15.51 2.65 7.92
CA ASN A 273 15.48 1.21 8.12
C ASN A 273 14.20 0.62 7.51
N ALA A 274 14.36 -0.32 6.59
CA ALA A 274 13.25 -1.01 5.95
C ALA A 274 12.84 -2.28 6.73
N ASP A 275 11.54 -2.50 6.88
CA ASP A 275 10.96 -3.66 7.57
C ASP A 275 9.59 -4.06 6.99
N ILE A 276 9.09 -5.22 7.40
CA ILE A 276 7.72 -5.69 7.17
C ILE A 276 7.04 -5.89 8.53
N THR A 277 5.89 -5.24 8.72
CA THR A 277 5.06 -5.36 9.94
C THR A 277 3.70 -5.97 9.65
N GLU A 278 3.05 -6.51 10.66
CA GLU A 278 1.66 -7.01 10.55
C GLU A 278 0.65 -5.86 10.66
N GLU A 279 1.02 -4.82 11.42
CA GLU A 279 0.22 -3.62 11.65
C GLU A 279 0.38 -2.60 10.50
N VAL A 280 -0.69 -1.85 10.24
CA VAL A 280 -0.66 -0.68 9.34
C VAL A 280 -0.13 0.51 10.12
N TYR A 281 1.09 0.93 9.81
CA TYR A 281 1.71 2.11 10.41
C TYR A 281 1.64 3.30 9.46
N VAL A 282 1.00 4.39 9.90
CA VAL A 282 0.94 5.66 9.17
C VAL A 282 1.84 6.66 9.88
N ASP A 283 3.00 6.95 9.26
CA ASP A 283 3.89 8.04 9.67
C ASP A 283 3.43 9.34 9.02
N GLY A 284 2.56 10.09 9.70
CA GLY A 284 1.93 11.28 9.10
C GLY A 284 0.43 11.39 9.35
N ALA A 285 -0.17 12.36 8.67
CA ALA A 285 -1.61 12.60 8.74
C ALA A 285 -2.40 11.67 7.80
N VAL A 286 -3.56 11.23 8.26
CA VAL A 286 -4.61 10.69 7.40
C VAL A 286 -5.36 11.89 6.80
N ASP A 287 -5.00 12.32 5.59
CA ASP A 287 -5.58 13.50 4.93
C ASP A 287 -6.09 13.19 3.51
N LEU A 288 -6.76 14.14 2.84
CA LEU A 288 -7.24 13.91 1.46
C LEU A 288 -6.09 13.79 0.44
N ALA A 289 -5.02 14.55 0.66
CA ALA A 289 -3.98 14.77 -0.33
C ALA A 289 -3.09 13.54 -0.47
N VAL A 290 -2.66 13.01 0.67
CA VAL A 290 -1.68 11.95 0.83
C VAL A 290 -2.41 10.63 1.06
N THR A 291 -3.06 10.46 2.20
CA THR A 291 -3.41 9.12 2.71
C THR A 291 -4.78 8.60 2.27
N GLY A 292 -5.77 9.48 2.15
CA GLY A 292 -7.18 9.09 1.97
C GLY A 292 -7.79 8.53 3.26
N ASP A 293 -8.95 7.88 3.15
CA ASP A 293 -9.55 7.11 4.23
C ASP A 293 -8.89 5.72 4.33
N ILE A 294 -8.89 5.15 5.54
CA ILE A 294 -8.36 3.79 5.80
C ILE A 294 -9.54 2.84 5.99
N TYR A 295 -9.67 1.86 5.11
CA TYR A 295 -10.70 0.81 5.18
C TYR A 295 -10.10 -0.56 4.87
N PHE A 296 -10.70 -1.61 5.44
CA PHE A 296 -10.35 -2.99 5.16
C PHE A 296 -11.54 -3.71 4.51
N THR A 297 -11.33 -4.39 3.39
CA THR A 297 -12.39 -5.10 2.65
C THR A 297 -12.63 -6.52 3.13
N GLU A 298 -11.66 -7.14 3.80
CA GLU A 298 -11.74 -8.52 4.30
C GLU A 298 -11.71 -8.54 5.83
N GLU A 299 -10.51 -8.52 6.42
CA GLU A 299 -10.31 -8.52 7.87
C GLU A 299 -9.72 -7.18 8.33
N ARG A 300 -10.31 -6.61 9.39
CA ARG A 300 -9.79 -5.41 10.04
C ARG A 300 -8.41 -5.72 10.65
N GLN A 301 -7.42 -4.89 10.34
CA GLN A 301 -6.08 -4.98 10.92
C GLN A 301 -5.86 -3.89 11.97
N ASP A 302 -4.80 -4.05 12.75
CA ASP A 302 -4.37 -3.03 13.71
C ASP A 302 -3.78 -1.83 12.96
N VAL A 303 -4.20 -0.62 13.36
CA VAL A 303 -3.85 0.65 12.72
C VAL A 303 -3.19 1.55 13.75
N ILE A 304 -1.95 1.96 13.47
CA ILE A 304 -1.20 2.89 14.28
C ILE A 304 -0.95 4.15 13.46
N ILE A 305 -1.42 5.29 13.95
CA ILE A 305 -1.22 6.60 13.33
C ILE A 305 -0.41 7.46 14.30
N ASP A 306 0.81 7.83 13.91
CA ASP A 306 1.65 8.72 14.71
C ASP A 306 1.87 10.04 13.96
N HIS A 307 1.18 11.08 14.42
CA HIS A 307 1.34 12.44 13.92
C HIS A 307 1.23 13.46 15.05
N ALA A 308 2.11 13.34 16.02
CA ALA A 308 2.17 14.25 17.15
C ALA A 308 2.53 15.68 16.72
N GLY A 309 1.69 16.65 17.07
CA GLY A 309 1.95 18.07 16.86
C GLY A 309 0.76 18.95 17.24
N VAL A 310 0.99 20.07 17.91
CA VAL A 310 -0.07 20.97 18.41
C VAL A 310 -0.93 21.56 17.28
N HIS A 311 -0.35 21.72 16.08
CA HIS A 311 -1.02 22.29 14.90
C HIS A 311 -1.22 21.29 13.77
N LYS A 312 -1.12 20.00 14.07
CA LYS A 312 -1.20 18.94 13.06
C LYS A 312 -2.29 17.94 13.46
N ASP A 313 -3.12 17.61 12.49
CA ASP A 313 -4.18 16.61 12.64
C ASP A 313 -3.64 15.26 12.20
N ALA A 314 -3.67 14.27 13.09
CA ALA A 314 -3.37 12.88 12.76
C ALA A 314 -4.46 12.26 11.88
N VAL A 315 -5.72 12.65 12.11
CA VAL A 315 -6.84 12.33 11.22
C VAL A 315 -7.52 13.61 10.78
N GLY A 316 -7.39 13.90 9.48
CA GLY A 316 -7.89 15.10 8.84
C GLY A 316 -9.42 15.16 8.76
N ALA A 317 -9.92 16.33 8.37
CA ALA A 317 -11.35 16.60 8.39
C ALA A 317 -12.14 15.70 7.41
N GLY A 318 -13.24 15.12 7.89
CA GLY A 318 -14.11 14.24 7.10
C GLY A 318 -13.46 12.92 6.66
N ARG A 319 -12.36 12.51 7.30
CA ARG A 319 -11.69 11.23 7.04
C ARG A 319 -12.25 10.12 7.91
N THR A 320 -12.22 8.91 7.38
CA THR A 320 -12.63 7.72 8.11
C THR A 320 -11.45 6.76 8.28
N VAL A 321 -11.33 6.19 9.48
CA VAL A 321 -10.35 5.14 9.77
C VAL A 321 -11.11 3.96 10.36
N GLN A 322 -11.05 2.82 9.66
CA GLN A 322 -11.51 1.53 10.16
C GLN A 322 -10.32 0.65 10.49
N GLY A 323 -10.40 -0.11 11.58
CA GLY A 323 -9.34 -1.01 12.03
C GLY A 323 -9.80 -1.88 13.19
N LYS A 324 -8.98 -2.86 13.57
CA LYS A 324 -9.27 -3.72 14.72
C LYS A 324 -8.90 -2.99 16.01
N ASN A 325 -7.61 -2.81 16.25
CA ASN A 325 -7.10 -1.91 17.27
C ASN A 325 -6.59 -0.63 16.61
N ILE A 326 -7.23 0.51 16.89
CA ILE A 326 -6.84 1.82 16.37
C ILE A 326 -6.10 2.59 17.46
N ASN A 327 -4.82 2.88 17.25
CA ASN A 327 -4.02 3.70 18.16
C ASN A 327 -3.53 4.97 17.46
N ILE A 328 -3.94 6.13 17.98
CA ILE A 328 -3.67 7.42 17.36
C ILE A 328 -2.92 8.31 18.33
N ARG A 329 -1.75 8.80 17.92
CA ARG A 329 -1.02 9.88 18.57
C ARG A 329 -1.14 11.15 17.74
N GLY A 330 -1.90 12.13 18.23
CA GLY A 330 -2.15 13.39 17.55
C GLY A 330 -3.63 13.78 17.52
N ASN A 331 -3.92 14.91 16.87
CA ASN A 331 -5.27 15.50 16.92
C ASN A 331 -6.23 14.89 15.89
N ILE A 332 -7.51 14.86 16.24
CA ILE A 332 -8.60 14.41 15.36
C ILE A 332 -9.40 15.61 14.91
N SER A 333 -9.47 15.82 13.60
CA SER A 333 -10.10 16.98 13.00
C SER A 333 -11.63 16.87 12.91
N SER A 334 -12.27 17.92 12.40
CA SER A 334 -13.73 18.01 12.30
C SER A 334 -14.33 16.92 11.40
N ASN A 335 -15.45 16.33 11.84
CA ASN A 335 -16.21 15.31 11.09
C ASN A 335 -15.43 14.04 10.74
N ALA A 336 -14.29 13.80 11.39
CA ALA A 336 -13.58 12.54 11.28
C ALA A 336 -14.39 11.40 11.91
N LYS A 337 -14.27 10.19 11.35
CA LYS A 337 -14.97 8.99 11.82
C LYS A 337 -13.98 7.88 12.12
N LEU A 338 -14.04 7.34 13.33
CA LEU A 338 -13.22 6.19 13.73
C LEU A 338 -14.16 5.03 14.07
N ASP A 339 -13.87 3.84 13.55
CA ASP A 339 -14.68 2.65 13.76
C ASP A 339 -13.78 1.41 13.91
N GLY A 340 -13.73 0.83 15.11
CA GLY A 340 -12.94 -0.36 15.37
C GLY A 340 -13.41 -1.21 16.54
N GLU A 341 -12.65 -2.25 16.90
CA GLU A 341 -12.94 -3.06 18.10
C GLU A 341 -12.48 -2.29 19.35
N THR A 342 -11.26 -1.77 19.31
CA THR A 342 -10.72 -0.89 20.34
C THR A 342 -10.11 0.37 19.72
N VAL A 343 -10.31 1.52 20.38
CA VAL A 343 -9.81 2.82 19.92
C VAL A 343 -9.09 3.53 21.06
N SER A 344 -7.83 3.91 20.84
CA SER A 344 -7.00 4.68 21.76
C SER A 344 -6.51 5.96 21.09
N ILE A 345 -6.73 7.12 21.73
CA ILE A 345 -6.37 8.42 21.17
C ILE A 345 -5.63 9.26 22.21
N GLU A 346 -4.35 9.47 21.94
CA GLU A 346 -3.46 10.39 22.65
C GLU A 346 -3.42 11.72 21.90
N GLY A 347 -4.38 12.59 22.18
CA GLY A 347 -4.47 13.90 21.52
C GLY A 347 -5.78 14.64 21.81
N THR A 348 -6.04 15.72 21.07
CA THR A 348 -7.30 16.48 21.16
C THR A 348 -8.25 16.09 20.04
N ILE A 349 -9.54 16.05 20.35
CA ILE A 349 -10.58 15.62 19.41
C ILE A 349 -11.48 16.81 19.12
N HIS A 350 -11.82 17.03 17.85
CA HIS A 350 -12.78 18.05 17.49
C HIS A 350 -14.21 17.64 17.88
N ARG A 351 -15.02 18.60 18.35
CA ARG A 351 -16.42 18.40 18.80
C ARG A 351 -17.40 17.77 17.80
N SER A 352 -17.02 17.64 16.54
CA SER A 352 -17.86 17.05 15.48
C SER A 352 -17.35 15.71 14.97
N ALA A 353 -16.26 15.19 15.56
CA ALA A 353 -15.78 13.85 15.26
C ALA A 353 -16.71 12.79 15.88
N THR A 354 -16.76 11.62 15.24
CA THR A 354 -17.52 10.46 15.72
C THR A 354 -16.58 9.28 15.92
N ILE A 355 -16.64 8.67 17.09
CA ILE A 355 -15.79 7.56 17.49
C ILE A 355 -16.72 6.42 17.89
N HIS A 356 -16.60 5.31 17.19
CA HIS A 356 -17.31 4.08 17.46
C HIS A 356 -16.32 2.97 17.79
N ALA A 357 -16.56 2.25 18.88
CA ALA A 357 -15.83 1.02 19.17
C ALA A 357 -16.75 -0.10 19.65
N GLU A 358 -16.45 -1.33 19.24
CA GLU A 358 -17.23 -2.50 19.63
C GLU A 358 -16.96 -2.92 21.08
N GLU A 359 -15.77 -2.66 21.62
CA GLU A 359 -15.40 -3.03 22.99
C GLU A 359 -15.03 -1.82 23.87
N LYS A 360 -14.00 -1.06 23.49
CA LYS A 360 -13.40 -0.04 24.36
C LYS A 360 -12.89 1.20 23.61
N VAL A 361 -13.12 2.37 24.21
CA VAL A 361 -12.50 3.64 23.81
C VAL A 361 -11.67 4.20 24.97
N THR A 362 -10.43 4.60 24.69
CA THR A 362 -9.52 5.28 25.65
C THR A 362 -9.06 6.62 25.10
N LEU A 363 -9.32 7.72 25.79
CA LEU A 363 -9.01 9.08 25.32
C LEU A 363 -8.24 9.90 26.37
N THR A 364 -7.28 10.72 25.95
CA THR A 364 -6.68 11.72 26.84
C THR A 364 -7.62 12.93 27.00
N LEU A 365 -7.93 13.65 25.91
CA LEU A 365 -8.89 14.75 25.92
C LEU A 365 -10.02 14.50 24.93
N GLY A 366 -11.13 13.96 25.43
CA GLY A 366 -12.27 13.60 24.62
C GLY A 366 -13.19 14.77 24.28
N SER A 367 -13.72 14.76 23.06
CA SER A 367 -14.80 15.63 22.58
C SER A 367 -15.58 14.89 21.50
N GLY A 368 -16.63 15.51 20.96
CA GLY A 368 -17.44 14.91 19.90
C GLY A 368 -18.32 13.77 20.38
N ASN A 369 -18.69 12.86 19.49
CA ASN A 369 -19.61 11.76 19.78
C ASN A 369 -18.84 10.45 19.94
N VAL A 370 -18.89 9.86 21.11
CA VAL A 370 -18.17 8.62 21.45
C VAL A 370 -19.19 7.54 21.81
N LYS A 371 -19.13 6.38 21.13
CA LYS A 371 -20.00 5.23 21.37
C LYS A 371 -19.20 3.96 21.51
N ALA A 372 -19.25 3.33 22.69
CA ALA A 372 -18.62 2.03 22.97
C ALA A 372 -19.13 1.42 24.28
N PRO A 373 -19.05 0.10 24.51
CA PRO A 373 -19.43 -0.48 25.80
C PRO A 373 -18.64 0.09 26.98
N LEU A 374 -17.33 0.27 26.84
CA LEU A 374 -16.47 0.88 27.86
C LEU A 374 -15.79 2.14 27.31
N VAL A 375 -15.96 3.26 28.02
CA VAL A 375 -15.27 4.52 27.69
C VAL A 375 -14.44 4.96 28.90
N GLU A 376 -13.13 5.05 28.70
CA GLU A 376 -12.17 5.59 29.66
C GLU A 376 -11.58 6.88 29.10
N VAL A 377 -11.68 7.96 29.86
CA VAL A 377 -11.16 9.26 29.42
C VAL A 377 -10.53 10.02 30.59
N ASP A 378 -9.40 10.69 30.33
CA ASP A 378 -8.80 11.52 31.38
C ASP A 378 -9.63 12.79 31.59
N SER A 379 -10.01 13.49 30.52
CA SER A 379 -10.87 14.67 30.54
C SER A 379 -11.82 14.72 29.33
N PHE A 380 -13.07 15.14 29.53
CA PHE A 380 -14.06 15.19 28.46
C PHE A 380 -14.76 16.55 28.34
N GLN A 381 -14.93 17.06 27.12
CA GLN A 381 -15.55 18.35 26.87
C GLN A 381 -16.36 18.44 25.57
N GLN A 382 -17.45 19.21 25.57
CA GLN A 382 -18.21 19.60 24.36
C GLN A 382 -18.57 18.41 23.45
N GLY A 383 -19.28 17.43 23.98
CA GLY A 383 -19.57 16.19 23.25
C GLY A 383 -20.61 15.30 23.92
N THR A 384 -20.83 14.14 23.31
CA THR A 384 -21.75 13.10 23.78
C THR A 384 -21.01 11.79 23.97
N ILE A 385 -21.21 11.13 25.11
CA ILE A 385 -20.77 9.75 25.34
C ILE A 385 -22.00 8.85 25.42
N GLU A 386 -22.03 7.75 24.68
CA GLU A 386 -23.01 6.68 24.81
C GLU A 386 -22.27 5.37 25.11
N ALA A 387 -22.36 4.88 26.35
CA ALA A 387 -21.60 3.71 26.76
C ALA A 387 -22.29 2.92 27.86
N ARG A 388 -21.91 1.65 28.06
CA ARG A 388 -22.39 0.90 29.22
C ARG A 388 -21.75 1.42 30.50
N LYS A 389 -20.42 1.51 30.50
CA LYS A 389 -19.63 2.03 31.62
C LYS A 389 -18.75 3.20 31.16
N VAL A 390 -18.81 4.30 31.90
CA VAL A 390 -18.01 5.50 31.66
C VAL A 390 -17.11 5.76 32.86
N ILE A 391 -15.81 5.94 32.62
CA ILE A 391 -14.82 6.29 33.64
C ILE A 391 -14.13 7.59 33.22
N VAL A 392 -14.26 8.64 34.03
CA VAL A 392 -13.60 9.93 33.77
C VAL A 392 -12.72 10.33 34.94
N LYS A 393 -11.42 10.55 34.70
CA LYS A 393 -10.46 10.78 35.80
C LYS A 393 -10.47 12.22 36.34
N SER A 394 -10.46 13.23 35.47
CA SER A 394 -10.10 14.61 35.84
C SER A 394 -11.26 15.59 35.81
N TYR A 395 -11.88 15.86 34.66
CA TYR A 395 -12.99 16.82 34.56
C TYR A 395 -13.94 16.53 33.40
N ILE A 396 -15.19 17.00 33.54
CA ILE A 396 -16.25 16.91 32.53
C ILE A 396 -16.88 18.30 32.35
N LEU A 397 -16.88 18.83 31.12
CA LEU A 397 -17.37 20.18 30.81
C LEU A 397 -18.31 20.20 29.60
N ASN A 398 -19.51 20.80 29.73
CA ASN A 398 -20.45 20.98 28.61
C ASN A 398 -20.71 19.67 27.82
N ALA A 399 -21.02 18.59 28.52
CA ALA A 399 -21.10 17.26 27.93
C ALA A 399 -22.43 16.56 28.23
N LYS A 400 -22.83 15.66 27.34
CA LYS A 400 -23.98 14.75 27.52
C LYS A 400 -23.49 13.32 27.65
N ILE A 401 -23.93 12.59 28.68
CA ILE A 401 -23.47 11.22 28.94
C ILE A 401 -24.69 10.33 29.08
N TYR A 402 -24.79 9.30 28.23
CA TYR A 402 -25.78 8.23 28.32
C TYR A 402 -25.09 6.96 28.78
N CYS A 403 -25.43 6.45 29.97
CA CYS A 403 -24.75 5.28 30.53
C CYS A 403 -25.57 4.35 31.42
N GLU A 404 -25.06 3.15 31.69
CA GLU A 404 -25.56 2.33 32.80
C GLU A 404 -24.83 2.73 34.10
N GLU A 405 -23.50 2.82 34.05
CA GLU A 405 -22.62 3.16 35.17
C GLU A 405 -21.68 4.32 34.82
N LEU A 406 -21.50 5.24 35.78
CA LEU A 406 -20.55 6.36 35.68
C LEU A 406 -19.65 6.41 36.91
N GLU A 407 -18.34 6.45 36.69
CA GLU A 407 -17.32 6.63 37.71
C GLU A 407 -16.48 7.88 37.42
N HIS A 408 -16.63 8.89 38.27
CA HIS A 408 -15.91 10.14 38.17
C HIS A 408 -15.61 10.72 39.56
N SER A 409 -14.37 11.16 39.77
CA SER A 409 -13.89 11.74 41.04
C SER A 409 -13.47 13.21 40.93
N GLY A 410 -13.66 13.84 39.78
CA GLY A 410 -13.14 15.16 39.45
C GLY A 410 -14.20 16.26 39.41
N ASP A 411 -13.98 17.29 38.58
CA ASP A 411 -14.88 18.45 38.45
C ASP A 411 -15.87 18.30 37.30
N MET A 412 -17.15 18.59 37.58
CA MET A 412 -18.23 18.59 36.59
C MET A 412 -18.87 19.98 36.47
N ARG A 413 -19.06 20.49 35.25
CA ARG A 413 -19.75 21.76 35.00
C ARG A 413 -20.57 21.72 33.71
N ALA A 414 -21.84 22.16 33.81
CA ALA A 414 -22.81 22.16 32.71
C ALA A 414 -22.92 20.78 32.02
N VAL A 415 -23.05 19.72 32.82
CA VAL A 415 -23.11 18.33 32.35
C VAL A 415 -24.54 17.80 32.46
N GLU A 416 -25.00 17.12 31.40
CA GLU A 416 -26.23 16.32 31.42
C GLU A 416 -25.87 14.83 31.46
N VAL A 417 -26.25 14.13 32.52
CA VAL A 417 -26.06 12.68 32.65
C VAL A 417 -27.41 12.00 32.61
N TYR A 418 -27.59 11.04 31.71
CA TYR A 418 -28.73 10.15 31.62
C TYR A 418 -28.25 8.73 31.93
N ALA A 419 -28.71 8.15 33.03
CA ALA A 419 -28.21 6.87 33.50
C ALA A 419 -29.30 5.86 33.83
N THR A 420 -28.96 4.57 33.78
CA THR A 420 -29.84 3.49 34.23
C THR A 420 -29.52 3.00 35.65
N GLY A 421 -28.27 3.10 36.12
CA GLY A 421 -27.82 2.47 37.37
C GLY A 421 -27.27 1.05 37.15
N PRO A 422 -26.69 0.39 38.17
CA PRO A 422 -27.06 0.50 39.58
C PRO A 422 -26.24 1.49 40.41
N VAL A 423 -25.06 1.94 39.96
CA VAL A 423 -24.20 2.81 40.76
C VAL A 423 -23.65 3.96 39.91
N LEU A 424 -23.80 5.19 40.42
CA LEU A 424 -23.18 6.39 39.90
C LEU A 424 -22.26 6.98 40.97
N ARG A 425 -20.99 7.16 40.64
CA ARG A 425 -20.00 7.85 41.48
C ARG A 425 -19.62 9.14 40.78
N LEU A 426 -20.00 10.26 41.37
CA LEU A 426 -19.81 11.60 40.83
C LEU A 426 -18.90 12.41 41.76
N GLY A 427 -18.01 13.17 41.16
CA GLY A 427 -17.10 14.06 41.88
C GLY A 427 -17.77 15.33 42.36
N ARG A 428 -17.16 16.48 42.07
CA ARG A 428 -17.60 17.80 42.49
C ARG A 428 -18.46 18.45 41.40
N LEU A 429 -19.75 18.64 41.68
CA LEU A 429 -20.66 19.36 40.79
C LEU A 429 -20.52 20.87 41.03
N LEU A 430 -19.93 21.58 40.07
CA LEU A 430 -19.67 23.01 40.11
C LEU A 430 -20.63 23.79 39.21
N GLY A 431 -21.01 25.00 39.62
CA GLY A 431 -21.99 25.83 38.93
C GLY A 431 -23.44 25.37 39.16
N GLU A 432 -24.36 25.90 38.35
CA GLU A 432 -25.81 25.73 38.56
C GLU A 432 -26.48 24.84 37.51
N ASP A 433 -25.75 24.43 36.47
CA ASP A 433 -26.33 23.85 35.24
C ASP A 433 -26.10 22.34 35.08
N ASN A 434 -25.72 21.60 36.13
CA ASN A 434 -25.58 20.15 36.02
C ASN A 434 -26.94 19.45 36.25
N ILE A 435 -27.29 18.54 35.33
CA ILE A 435 -28.54 17.78 35.34
C ILE A 435 -28.19 16.29 35.32
N ILE A 436 -28.58 15.57 36.36
CA ILE A 436 -28.43 14.11 36.45
C ILE A 436 -29.82 13.50 36.39
N THR A 437 -30.08 12.61 35.45
CA THR A 437 -31.37 11.96 35.25
C THR A 437 -31.17 10.45 35.26
N ILE A 438 -31.81 9.76 36.19
CA ILE A 438 -31.83 8.30 36.22
C ILE A 438 -33.13 7.83 35.62
N ASP A 439 -33.07 7.44 34.35
CA ASP A 439 -34.22 7.02 33.57
C ASP A 439 -33.78 6.05 32.46
N PRO A 440 -34.22 4.77 32.51
CA PRO A 440 -33.83 3.78 31.52
C PRO A 440 -34.43 4.09 30.13
N THR A 441 -35.51 4.88 30.06
CA THR A 441 -36.14 5.29 28.79
C THR A 441 -35.36 6.37 28.05
N LYS A 442 -34.42 7.04 28.72
CA LYS A 442 -33.57 8.09 28.15
C LYS A 442 -32.23 7.58 27.63
N VAL A 443 -31.82 6.37 28.00
CA VAL A 443 -30.60 5.73 27.52
C VAL A 443 -30.91 4.98 26.22
N PRO A 444 -30.38 5.39 25.04
CA PRO A 444 -30.83 4.86 23.75
C PRO A 444 -30.80 3.33 23.64
N ALA A 445 -29.68 2.71 24.01
CA ALA A 445 -29.51 1.25 23.96
C ALA A 445 -30.45 0.48 24.91
N ILE A 446 -30.93 1.10 25.99
CA ILE A 446 -31.89 0.49 26.92
C ILE A 446 -33.32 0.77 26.46
N LYS A 447 -33.58 1.97 25.95
CA LYS A 447 -34.88 2.34 25.37
C LYS A 447 -35.28 1.39 24.24
N GLU A 448 -34.39 1.11 23.30
CA GLU A 448 -34.66 0.16 22.21
C GLU A 448 -35.05 -1.24 22.74
N LYS A 449 -34.40 -1.70 23.83
CA LYS A 449 -34.74 -2.96 24.48
C LYS A 449 -36.10 -2.91 25.18
N LEU A 450 -36.41 -1.81 25.85
CA LEU A 450 -37.69 -1.62 26.53
C LEU A 450 -38.85 -1.53 25.53
N ASP A 451 -38.67 -0.80 24.43
CA ASP A 451 -39.67 -0.65 23.37
C ASP A 451 -39.96 -2.03 22.74
N ALA A 452 -38.91 -2.80 22.38
CA ALA A 452 -39.08 -4.15 21.84
C ALA A 452 -39.78 -5.12 22.81
N MET A 453 -39.44 -5.07 24.11
CA MET A 453 -40.12 -5.88 25.13
C MET A 453 -41.58 -5.47 25.31
N SER A 454 -41.89 -4.17 25.22
CA SER A 454 -43.27 -3.66 25.34
C SER A 454 -44.15 -4.15 24.18
N GLU A 455 -43.63 -4.15 22.95
CA GLU A 455 -44.31 -4.68 21.77
C GLU A 455 -44.54 -6.21 21.87
N GLU A 456 -43.57 -6.95 22.41
CA GLU A 456 -43.71 -8.40 22.66
C GLU A 456 -44.82 -8.70 23.68
N ILE A 457 -44.92 -7.88 24.74
CA ILE A 457 -45.96 -8.02 25.76
C ILE A 457 -47.33 -7.72 25.17
N GLU A 458 -47.48 -6.64 24.38
CA GLU A 458 -48.75 -6.27 23.76
C GLU A 458 -49.23 -7.31 22.73
N SER A 459 -48.33 -7.78 21.87
CA SER A 459 -48.66 -8.82 20.88
C SER A 459 -49.09 -10.13 21.56
N SER A 460 -48.34 -10.59 22.58
CA SER A 460 -48.70 -11.76 23.38
C SER A 460 -50.06 -11.62 24.06
N ARG A 461 -50.38 -10.41 24.58
CA ARG A 461 -51.66 -10.12 25.22
C ARG A 461 -52.83 -10.22 24.24
N ASN A 462 -52.66 -9.72 23.03
CA ASN A 462 -53.68 -9.78 21.96
C ASN A 462 -53.93 -11.23 21.51
N GLU A 463 -52.87 -12.01 21.32
CA GLU A 463 -52.99 -13.42 20.94
C GLU A 463 -53.65 -14.27 22.03
N LEU A 464 -53.33 -14.03 23.31
CA LEU A 464 -54.00 -14.70 24.43
C LEU A 464 -55.49 -14.37 24.49
N ALA A 465 -55.88 -13.15 24.13
CA ALA A 465 -57.30 -12.76 24.04
C ALA A 465 -58.02 -13.54 22.92
N GLU A 466 -57.40 -13.70 21.75
CA GLU A 466 -57.96 -14.47 20.63
C GLU A 466 -58.00 -15.98 20.93
N LEU A 467 -56.94 -16.56 21.49
CA LEU A 467 -56.94 -17.96 21.93
C LEU A 467 -58.03 -18.23 22.99
N SER A 468 -58.20 -17.32 23.95
CA SER A 468 -59.28 -17.39 24.93
C SER A 468 -60.67 -17.34 24.27
N LYS A 469 -60.86 -16.49 23.25
CA LYS A 469 -62.11 -16.39 22.49
C LYS A 469 -62.40 -17.67 21.69
N GLN A 470 -61.38 -18.24 21.05
CA GLN A 470 -61.48 -19.51 20.33
C GLN A 470 -61.80 -20.67 21.28
N ALA A 471 -61.09 -20.77 22.41
CA ALA A 471 -61.35 -21.77 23.45
C ALA A 471 -62.80 -21.68 23.99
N ARG A 472 -63.28 -20.46 24.27
CA ARG A 472 -64.67 -20.22 24.71
C ARG A 472 -65.68 -20.66 23.64
N ARG A 473 -65.41 -20.35 22.36
CA ARG A 473 -66.27 -20.76 21.25
C ARG A 473 -66.37 -22.29 21.17
N ILE A 474 -65.24 -23.00 21.08
CA ILE A 474 -65.20 -24.46 20.99
C ILE A 474 -65.85 -25.10 22.23
N SER A 475 -65.56 -24.60 23.43
CA SER A 475 -66.18 -25.06 24.66
C SER A 475 -67.70 -24.88 24.66
N SER A 476 -68.19 -23.75 24.14
CA SER A 476 -69.64 -23.48 24.04
C SER A 476 -70.33 -24.40 23.03
N GLU A 477 -69.68 -24.70 21.91
CA GLU A 477 -70.17 -25.64 20.91
C GLU A 477 -70.25 -27.06 21.48
N LEU A 478 -69.19 -27.51 22.18
CA LEU A 478 -69.17 -28.81 22.85
C LEU A 478 -70.25 -28.93 23.94
N GLN A 479 -70.54 -27.85 24.68
CA GLN A 479 -71.63 -27.83 25.65
C GLN A 479 -73.01 -27.91 24.98
N ARG A 480 -73.23 -27.18 23.88
CA ARG A 480 -74.50 -27.23 23.12
C ARG A 480 -74.75 -28.61 22.51
N ASP A 481 -73.70 -29.27 22.06
CA ASP A 481 -73.80 -30.60 21.45
C ASP A 481 -73.88 -31.75 22.47
N ARG A 482 -73.80 -31.47 23.78
CA ARG A 482 -73.77 -32.49 24.85
C ARG A 482 -74.88 -33.54 24.74
N SER A 483 -76.13 -33.14 24.52
CA SER A 483 -77.26 -34.06 24.38
C SER A 483 -77.17 -34.94 23.13
N ARG A 484 -76.62 -34.41 22.03
CA ARG A 484 -76.36 -35.14 20.79
C ARG A 484 -75.23 -36.15 20.96
N ILE A 485 -74.20 -35.80 21.73
CA ILE A 485 -73.06 -36.67 22.06
C ILE A 485 -73.52 -37.85 22.92
N GLU A 486 -74.34 -37.59 23.95
CA GLU A 486 -74.91 -38.63 24.82
C GLU A 486 -75.79 -39.60 24.00
N GLY A 487 -76.62 -39.07 23.09
CA GLY A 487 -77.43 -39.87 22.16
C GLY A 487 -76.59 -40.74 21.22
N ALA A 488 -75.55 -40.17 20.57
CA ALA A 488 -74.65 -40.91 19.68
C ALA A 488 -73.87 -42.00 20.43
N THR A 489 -73.43 -41.73 21.66
CA THR A 489 -72.71 -42.69 22.51
C THR A 489 -73.61 -43.86 22.92
N ARG A 490 -74.88 -43.58 23.25
CA ARG A 490 -75.89 -44.59 23.57
C ARG A 490 -76.17 -45.50 22.37
N MET A 491 -76.38 -44.92 21.18
CA MET A 491 -76.60 -45.68 19.95
C MET A 491 -75.42 -46.61 19.63
N LEU A 492 -74.18 -46.17 19.81
CA LEU A 492 -73.00 -47.02 19.58
C LEU A 492 -72.86 -48.15 20.59
N LYS A 493 -73.23 -47.93 21.86
CA LYS A 493 -73.28 -49.00 22.88
C LYS A 493 -74.35 -50.04 22.54
N GLU A 494 -75.52 -49.59 22.09
CA GLU A 494 -76.61 -50.46 21.66
C GLU A 494 -76.24 -51.27 20.40
N SER A 495 -75.58 -50.66 19.40
CA SER A 495 -75.07 -51.36 18.22
C SER A 495 -73.99 -52.39 18.55
N LYS A 496 -73.09 -52.09 19.50
CA LYS A 496 -72.10 -53.06 20.01
C LYS A 496 -72.77 -54.23 20.74
N ALA A 497 -73.75 -53.97 21.59
CA ALA A 497 -74.48 -55.02 22.32
C ALA A 497 -75.27 -55.94 21.37
N LYS A 498 -75.77 -55.39 20.26
CA LYS A 498 -76.54 -56.12 19.23
C LYS A 498 -75.67 -56.73 18.11
N LYS A 499 -74.34 -56.64 18.16
CA LYS A 499 -73.40 -57.08 17.11
C LYS A 499 -73.72 -56.54 15.69
N MET A 500 -74.27 -55.33 15.61
CA MET A 500 -74.60 -54.66 14.33
C MET A 500 -73.53 -53.64 13.95
N PRO A 501 -73.31 -53.36 12.65
CA PRO A 501 -72.39 -52.32 12.23
C PRO A 501 -72.82 -50.96 12.81
N PRO A 502 -71.88 -50.19 13.37
CA PRO A 502 -72.18 -48.90 14.00
C PRO A 502 -72.73 -47.88 12.98
N PRO A 503 -73.74 -47.06 13.35
CA PRO A 503 -74.27 -46.02 12.47
C PRO A 503 -73.20 -44.99 12.07
N SER A 504 -73.08 -44.71 10.77
CA SER A 504 -72.08 -43.77 10.21
C SER A 504 -72.24 -42.34 10.74
N THR A 505 -73.47 -41.93 11.04
CA THR A 505 -73.80 -40.62 11.64
C THR A 505 -73.28 -40.47 13.06
N SER A 506 -73.41 -41.50 13.90
CA SER A 506 -72.90 -41.51 15.28
C SER A 506 -71.36 -41.51 15.32
N ILE A 507 -70.70 -42.16 14.37
CA ILE A 507 -69.24 -42.14 14.23
C ILE A 507 -68.75 -40.73 13.88
N LYS A 508 -69.37 -40.07 12.89
CA LYS A 508 -69.00 -38.70 12.49
C LYS A 508 -69.14 -37.70 13.65
N ILE A 509 -70.23 -37.76 14.41
CA ILE A 509 -70.45 -36.89 15.59
C ILE A 509 -69.33 -37.07 16.62
N LEU A 510 -68.92 -38.31 16.91
CA LEU A 510 -67.82 -38.55 17.86
C LEU A 510 -66.44 -38.17 17.30
N GLN A 511 -66.22 -38.30 15.99
CA GLN A 511 -65.01 -37.82 15.33
C GLN A 511 -64.89 -36.29 15.40
N ASP A 512 -65.98 -35.56 15.15
CA ASP A 512 -66.01 -34.09 15.26
C ASP A 512 -65.74 -33.63 16.70
N VAL A 513 -66.32 -34.30 17.69
CA VAL A 513 -66.03 -34.03 19.11
C VAL A 513 -64.58 -34.30 19.45
N ARG A 514 -64.02 -35.40 18.94
CA ARG A 514 -62.60 -35.74 19.15
C ARG A 514 -61.70 -34.66 18.55
N ASN A 515 -61.98 -34.20 17.33
CA ASN A 515 -61.22 -33.15 16.64
C ASN A 515 -61.32 -31.83 17.41
N LYS A 516 -62.53 -31.41 17.81
CA LYS A 516 -62.73 -30.19 18.64
C LYS A 516 -62.03 -30.27 20.00
N LYS A 517 -62.00 -31.46 20.61
CA LYS A 517 -61.28 -31.67 21.88
C LYS A 517 -59.77 -31.57 21.66
N GLN A 518 -59.23 -32.15 20.59
CA GLN A 518 -57.83 -32.02 20.23
C GLN A 518 -57.45 -30.57 19.92
N GLU A 519 -58.30 -29.84 19.20
CA GLU A 519 -58.12 -28.41 18.93
C GLU A 519 -58.12 -27.60 20.23
N LEU A 520 -59.05 -27.88 21.15
CA LEU A 520 -59.08 -27.25 22.48
C LEU A 520 -57.85 -27.59 23.31
N GLU A 521 -57.38 -28.85 23.30
CA GLU A 521 -56.14 -29.26 23.96
C GLU A 521 -54.92 -28.52 23.39
N GLN A 522 -54.85 -28.32 22.07
CA GLN A 522 -53.79 -27.51 21.44
C GLN A 522 -53.88 -26.03 21.84
N ILE A 523 -55.07 -25.44 21.83
CA ILE A 523 -55.26 -24.04 22.27
C ILE A 523 -54.83 -23.87 23.74
N VAL A 524 -55.10 -24.83 24.61
CA VAL A 524 -54.64 -24.80 26.01
C VAL A 524 -53.11 -24.84 26.08
N LEU A 525 -52.47 -25.74 25.33
CA LEU A 525 -51.00 -25.84 25.27
C LEU A 525 -50.36 -24.53 24.74
N ASP A 526 -50.91 -23.96 23.67
CA ASP A 526 -50.44 -22.70 23.10
C ASP A 526 -50.66 -21.53 24.06
N THR A 527 -51.80 -21.50 24.76
CA THR A 527 -52.09 -20.51 25.80
C THR A 527 -51.07 -20.59 26.93
N GLU A 528 -50.73 -21.79 27.41
CA GLU A 528 -49.71 -21.98 28.44
C GLU A 528 -48.31 -21.53 27.97
N LYS A 529 -47.94 -21.88 26.73
CA LYS A 529 -46.66 -21.47 26.15
C LYS A 529 -46.56 -19.95 26.03
N ARG A 530 -47.58 -19.29 25.49
CA ARG A 530 -47.61 -17.82 25.34
C ARG A 530 -47.64 -17.10 26.68
N LYS A 531 -48.39 -17.60 27.67
CA LYS A 531 -48.35 -17.06 29.04
C LYS A 531 -46.95 -17.11 29.65
N LYS A 532 -46.21 -18.20 29.44
CA LYS A 532 -44.82 -18.32 29.93
C LYS A 532 -43.90 -17.31 29.23
N GLN A 533 -44.05 -17.10 27.92
CA GLN A 533 -43.28 -16.11 27.16
C GLN A 533 -43.57 -14.69 27.64
N GLN A 534 -44.85 -14.32 27.74
CA GLN A 534 -45.27 -13.02 28.26
C GLN A 534 -44.73 -12.76 29.67
N ALA A 535 -44.88 -13.72 30.59
CA ALA A 535 -44.38 -13.57 31.96
C ALA A 535 -42.85 -13.41 32.01
N SER A 536 -42.12 -14.07 31.11
CA SER A 536 -40.66 -13.90 30.97
C SER A 536 -40.30 -12.48 30.49
N ALA A 537 -41.02 -11.97 29.47
CA ALA A 537 -40.80 -10.61 28.95
C ALA A 537 -41.14 -9.54 30.00
N GLU A 538 -42.29 -9.66 30.67
CA GLU A 538 -42.71 -8.77 31.77
C GLU A 538 -41.68 -8.76 32.91
N LYS A 539 -41.15 -9.93 33.29
CA LYS A 539 -40.12 -10.04 34.33
C LYS A 539 -38.84 -9.29 33.94
N LYS A 540 -38.36 -9.44 32.70
CA LYS A 540 -37.16 -8.73 32.21
C LYS A 540 -37.38 -7.21 32.15
N TYR A 541 -38.55 -6.78 31.70
CA TYR A 541 -38.93 -5.37 31.68
C TYR A 541 -38.92 -4.77 33.09
N GLU A 542 -39.55 -5.45 34.05
CA GLU A 542 -39.53 -5.04 35.46
C GLU A 542 -38.11 -5.03 36.05
N GLU A 543 -37.28 -6.00 35.72
CA GLU A 543 -35.88 -6.06 36.19
C GLU A 543 -35.09 -4.83 35.75
N LEU A 544 -35.20 -4.42 34.48
CA LEU A 544 -34.52 -3.23 33.96
C LEU A 544 -35.01 -1.94 34.65
N VAL A 545 -36.31 -1.81 34.87
CA VAL A 545 -36.88 -0.66 35.59
C VAL A 545 -36.46 -0.68 37.07
N LYS A 546 -36.41 -1.85 37.72
CA LYS A 546 -35.96 -1.97 39.12
C LYS A 546 -34.50 -1.58 39.31
N ILE A 547 -33.63 -1.78 38.32
CA ILE A 547 -32.24 -1.31 38.38
C ILE A 547 -32.20 0.21 38.55
N SER A 548 -32.99 0.95 37.77
CA SER A 548 -33.09 2.42 37.90
C SER A 548 -33.72 2.88 39.21
N GLN A 549 -34.72 2.16 39.73
CA GLN A 549 -35.36 2.50 41.01
C GLN A 549 -34.43 2.30 42.22
N ASN A 550 -33.50 1.35 42.12
CA ASN A 550 -32.55 1.03 43.18
C ASN A 550 -31.16 1.63 42.94
N ALA A 551 -31.03 2.53 41.97
CA ALA A 551 -29.76 3.15 41.65
C ALA A 551 -29.20 3.95 42.84
N GLN A 552 -27.93 3.72 43.15
CA GLN A 552 -27.19 4.42 44.19
C GLN A 552 -26.36 5.53 43.57
N ILE A 553 -26.56 6.77 44.02
CA ILE A 553 -25.75 7.92 43.61
C ILE A 553 -24.87 8.35 44.78
N HIS A 554 -23.56 8.35 44.54
CA HIS A 554 -22.57 8.94 45.44
C HIS A 554 -22.06 10.22 44.79
N ILE A 555 -22.22 11.35 45.48
CA ILE A 555 -21.73 12.66 45.00
C ILE A 555 -20.79 13.22 46.04
N GLN A 556 -19.57 13.63 45.63
CA GLN A 556 -18.56 14.13 46.56
C GLN A 556 -18.90 15.52 47.11
N SER A 557 -19.29 16.46 46.25
CA SER A 557 -19.74 17.80 46.66
C SER A 557 -20.64 18.44 45.60
N VAL A 558 -21.57 19.30 46.00
CA VAL A 558 -22.56 19.90 45.10
C VAL A 558 -22.73 21.40 45.37
N ALA A 559 -22.63 22.22 44.34
CA ALA A 559 -22.98 23.65 44.38
C ALA A 559 -24.51 23.88 44.24
N ALA A 560 -24.99 25.09 44.52
CA ALA A 560 -26.40 25.44 44.35
C ALA A 560 -26.86 25.33 42.89
N GLY A 561 -28.14 25.03 42.67
CA GLY A 561 -28.76 25.01 41.33
C GLY A 561 -28.74 23.67 40.59
N ASN A 562 -27.84 22.75 40.96
CA ASN A 562 -27.74 21.41 40.37
C ASN A 562 -28.99 20.55 40.61
N ARG A 563 -29.35 19.70 39.65
CA ARG A 563 -30.60 18.91 39.66
C ARG A 563 -30.34 17.42 39.52
N VAL A 564 -31.12 16.63 40.24
CA VAL A 564 -31.14 15.17 40.13
C VAL A 564 -32.59 14.71 39.95
N ASN A 565 -32.87 14.04 38.84
CA ASN A 565 -34.18 13.52 38.46
C ASN A 565 -34.15 11.99 38.51
N PHE A 566 -35.24 11.36 38.98
CA PHE A 566 -35.41 9.92 39.02
C PHE A 566 -36.67 9.52 38.27
N TYR A 567 -36.61 8.39 37.57
CA TYR A 567 -37.76 7.78 36.93
C TYR A 567 -38.83 7.37 37.95
N GLY A 568 -40.06 7.83 37.75
CA GLY A 568 -41.24 7.39 38.51
C GLY A 568 -41.30 7.85 39.97
N VAL A 569 -40.61 8.91 40.37
CA VAL A 569 -40.72 9.49 41.73
C VAL A 569 -41.23 10.92 41.60
N THR A 570 -42.20 11.33 42.43
CA THR A 570 -42.84 12.66 42.33
C THR A 570 -42.66 13.64 43.50
N GLU A 571 -41.91 13.29 44.54
CA GLU A 571 -41.77 14.17 45.70
C GLU A 571 -40.43 14.89 45.73
N THR A 572 -40.49 16.21 45.88
CA THR A 572 -39.38 17.06 46.29
C THR A 572 -38.94 16.61 47.70
N LYS A 573 -37.86 15.86 47.80
CA LYS A 573 -37.19 15.62 49.07
C LYS A 573 -35.97 16.51 49.19
N ASN A 574 -36.01 17.43 50.16
CA ASN A 574 -34.81 18.06 50.66
C ASN A 574 -33.86 16.94 51.13
N LEU A 575 -32.74 16.78 50.43
CA LEU A 575 -31.64 15.98 50.92
C LEU A 575 -31.07 16.72 52.15
N ASN A 576 -31.49 16.31 53.35
CA ASN A 576 -31.05 16.84 54.66
C ASN A 576 -29.53 16.67 54.95
N ARG A 577 -28.69 16.56 53.92
CA ARG A 577 -27.24 16.35 53.98
C ARG A 577 -26.41 17.40 53.25
N PHE A 578 -27.05 18.34 52.55
CA PHE A 578 -26.37 19.44 51.88
C PHE A 578 -26.93 20.76 52.42
N ASP A 579 -26.06 21.71 52.77
CA ASP A 579 -26.43 23.08 53.18
C ASP A 579 -27.01 23.92 52.02
N VAL A 580 -27.44 23.26 50.95
CA VAL A 580 -27.81 23.87 49.68
C VAL A 580 -29.02 23.10 49.09
N PRO A 581 -30.10 23.78 48.68
CA PRO A 581 -31.29 23.12 48.15
C PRO A 581 -30.99 22.46 46.79
N VAL A 582 -31.14 21.14 46.73
CA VAL A 582 -31.19 20.39 45.46
C VAL A 582 -32.65 20.28 45.05
N THR A 583 -32.99 20.85 43.91
CA THR A 583 -34.36 20.82 43.37
C THR A 583 -34.59 19.53 42.59
N ILE A 584 -35.55 18.72 43.04
CA ILE A 584 -36.03 17.51 42.36
C ILE A 584 -37.34 17.90 41.66
N THR A 585 -37.40 17.83 40.33
CA THR A 585 -38.61 18.17 39.53
C THR A 585 -39.10 16.96 38.76
N THR A 586 -40.42 16.71 38.77
CA THR A 586 -41.03 15.41 38.45
C THR A 586 -42.48 15.55 37.96
N ASP A 587 -42.96 14.62 37.12
CA ASP A 587 -44.36 14.44 36.69
C ASP A 587 -44.95 13.12 37.23
N ASP A 588 -46.26 13.12 37.49
CA ASP A 588 -47.13 12.26 38.33
C ASP A 588 -46.80 10.76 38.63
N SER A 589 -46.63 10.50 39.94
CA SER A 589 -47.10 9.36 40.78
C SER A 589 -46.13 8.21 41.18
N HIS A 590 -46.06 8.02 42.52
CA HIS A 590 -45.56 6.91 43.37
C HIS A 590 -44.14 6.98 43.98
N GLN A 591 -44.07 6.71 45.31
CA GLN A 591 -42.94 6.98 46.22
C GLN A 591 -42.04 5.76 46.51
N LYS A 592 -40.71 5.96 46.56
CA LYS A 592 -39.80 5.85 47.76
C LYS A 592 -38.33 5.68 47.34
N ILE A 593 -37.53 6.75 47.41
CA ILE A 593 -36.06 6.70 47.27
C ILE A 593 -35.41 6.44 48.65
N LYS A 594 -34.52 5.44 48.73
CA LYS A 594 -33.68 5.14 49.89
C LYS A 594 -32.30 5.78 49.67
N ILE A 595 -32.04 6.92 50.32
CA ILE A 595 -30.71 7.53 50.35
C ILE A 595 -29.92 6.85 51.47
N GLN A 596 -28.96 5.99 51.14
CA GLN A 596 -28.12 5.31 52.12
C GLN A 596 -26.85 6.12 52.40
N ARG A 597 -26.40 6.06 53.66
CA ARG A 597 -25.46 7.01 54.26
C ARG A 597 -24.05 6.96 53.71
#